data_AF-A0A1W5D5F9-F1
#
_entry.id   AF-A0A1W5D5F9-F1
#
_cell.length_a   1.000
_cell.length_b   1.000
_cell.length_c   1.000
_cell.angle_alpha   90.00
_cell.angle_beta   90.00
_cell.angle_gamma   90.00
#
_symmetry.space_group_name_H-M   'P 1'
#
loop_
_entity.id
_entity.type
_entity.pdbx_description
1 polymer ?
#
loop_
_entity_poly.entity_id
_entity_poly.type
_entity_poly.pdbx_seq_one_letter_code
_entity_poly.pdbx_strand_id
1 'polypeptide(L)'
;MAEAEAMYRRVLEGREKAWGPEHTSTLDTVNNLGLLYKDQGKMAEAEAMEKAWGPEHTSTLDTVNNLGILYAAQGKMAEAEAMYRRALEGSEKAWGP
;
A
#
# COMPACT_ATOMS: atom_id res chain seq x y z
N MET A 1 -0.50 -19.92 0.05
CA MET A 1 -0.45 -18.56 0.65
C MET A 1 0.93 -18.24 1.22
N ALA A 2 1.53 -19.09 2.05
CA ALA A 2 2.89 -18.87 2.59
C ALA A 2 4.00 -18.80 1.52
N GLU A 3 3.91 -19.58 0.44
CA GLU A 3 4.89 -19.52 -0.66
C GLU A 3 4.86 -18.18 -1.42
N ALA A 4 3.67 -17.61 -1.63
CA ALA A 4 3.53 -16.30 -2.27
C ALA A 4 4.17 -15.20 -1.43
N GLU A 5 3.93 -15.23 -0.10
CA GLU A 5 4.53 -14.28 0.84
C GLU A 5 6.07 -14.37 0.83
N ALA A 6 6.62 -15.58 0.87
CA ALA A 6 8.06 -15.79 0.82
C ALA A 6 8.69 -15.31 -0.50
N MET A 7 8.02 -15.53 -1.63
CA MET A 7 8.48 -15.05 -2.93
C MET A 7 8.49 -13.52 -2.99
N TYR A 8 7.40 -12.86 -2.58
CA TYR A 8 7.34 -11.39 -2.58
C TYR A 8 8.37 -10.77 -1.64
N ARG A 9 8.61 -11.33 -0.45
CA ARG A 9 9.67 -10.85 0.46
C ARG A 9 11.06 -10.97 -0.17
N ARG A 10 11.35 -12.08 -0.85
CA ARG A 10 12.63 -12.26 -1.55
C ARG A 10 12.80 -11.26 -2.70
N VAL A 11 11.73 -11.00 -3.46
CA VAL A 11 11.74 -9.99 -4.53
C VAL A 11 11.94 -8.60 -3.93
N LEU A 12 11.28 -8.29 -2.82
CA LEU A 12 11.40 -7.01 -2.13
C LEU A 12 12.84 -6.73 -1.70
N GLU A 13 13.46 -7.66 -0.97
CA GLU A 13 14.87 -7.53 -0.54
C GLU A 13 15.82 -7.33 -1.73
N GLY A 14 15.57 -8.03 -2.84
CA GLY A 14 16.36 -7.90 -4.05
C GLY A 14 16.21 -6.53 -4.72
N ARG A 15 14.98 -6.03 -4.82
CA ARG A 15 14.67 -4.72 -5.43
C ARG A 15 15.15 -3.56 -4.56
N GLU A 16 14.99 -3.66 -3.24
CA GLU A 16 15.54 -2.68 -2.30
C GLU A 16 17.07 -2.57 -2.43
N LYS A 17 17.78 -3.70 -2.50
CA LYS A 17 19.23 -3.69 -2.70
C LYS A 17 19.65 -3.14 -4.06
N ALA A 18 18.90 -3.44 -5.11
CA ALA A 18 19.26 -3.07 -6.47
C ALA A 18 18.95 -1.59 -6.78
N TRP A 19 17.79 -1.11 -6.32
CA TRP A 19 17.21 0.16 -6.79
C TRP A 19 16.78 1.09 -5.64
N GLY A 20 16.80 0.61 -4.40
CA GLY A 20 16.38 1.37 -3.23
C GLY A 20 14.91 1.17 -2.87
N PRO A 21 14.52 1.59 -1.65
CA PRO A 21 13.17 1.44 -1.12
C PRO A 21 12.13 2.28 -1.88
N GLU A 22 12.52 3.42 -2.47
CA GLU A 22 11.61 4.36 -3.14
C GLU A 22 11.49 4.15 -4.66
N HIS A 23 12.15 3.12 -5.22
CA HIS A 23 12.04 2.82 -6.64
C HIS A 23 10.70 2.17 -6.99
N THR A 24 10.02 2.62 -8.06
CA THR A 24 8.66 2.19 -8.45
C THR A 24 8.42 0.69 -8.34
N SER A 25 9.34 -0.14 -8.86
CA SER A 25 9.22 -1.59 -8.78
C SER A 25 9.33 -2.17 -7.36
N THR A 26 10.11 -1.54 -6.48
CA THR A 26 10.14 -1.91 -5.06
C THR A 26 8.76 -1.66 -4.45
N LEU A 27 8.14 -0.52 -4.78
CA LEU A 27 6.81 -0.19 -4.27
C LEU A 27 5.72 -1.13 -4.76
N ASP A 28 5.75 -1.48 -6.05
CA ASP A 28 4.80 -2.45 -6.62
C ASP A 28 4.82 -3.78 -5.85
N THR A 29 6.01 -4.19 -5.39
CA THR A 29 6.19 -5.44 -4.64
C THR A 29 5.55 -5.36 -3.26
N VAL A 30 5.69 -4.22 -2.57
CA VAL A 30 5.08 -4.02 -1.25
C VAL A 30 3.57 -3.88 -1.35
N ASN A 31 3.03 -3.16 -2.34
CA ASN A 31 1.60 -3.09 -2.59
C ASN A 31 1.00 -4.49 -2.79
N ASN A 32 1.65 -5.33 -3.60
CA ASN A 32 1.22 -6.71 -3.80
C ASN A 32 1.31 -7.55 -2.51
N LEU A 33 2.29 -7.30 -1.64
CA LEU A 33 2.39 -7.95 -0.34
C LEU A 33 1.30 -7.48 0.62
N GLY A 34 0.93 -6.20 0.60
CA GLY A 34 -0.19 -5.63 1.36
C GLY A 34 -1.53 -6.25 0.98
N LEU A 35 -1.81 -6.34 -0.33
CA LEU A 35 -2.99 -7.04 -0.86
C LEU A 35 -3.01 -8.52 -0.47
N LEU A 36 -1.87 -9.20 -0.55
CA LEU A 36 -1.76 -10.61 -0.14
C LEU A 36 -2.09 -10.79 1.36
N TYR A 37 -1.63 -9.88 2.22
CA TYR A 37 -1.96 -9.92 3.65
C TYR A 37 -3.45 -9.64 3.90
N LYS A 38 -4.05 -8.70 3.16
CA LYS A 38 -5.49 -8.44 3.21
C LYS A 38 -6.28 -9.71 2.88
N ASP A 39 -5.91 -10.40 1.80
CA ASP A 39 -6.58 -11.64 1.38
C ASP A 39 -6.38 -12.79 2.37
N GLN A 40 -5.32 -12.73 3.19
CA GLN A 40 -5.07 -13.63 4.32
C GLN A 40 -5.81 -13.24 5.62
N GLY A 41 -6.51 -12.10 5.64
CA GLY A 41 -7.09 -11.53 6.86
C GLY A 41 -6.05 -10.95 7.84
N LYS A 42 -4.78 -10.86 7.44
CA LYS A 42 -3.66 -10.30 8.20
C LYS A 42 -3.67 -8.77 8.08
N MET A 43 -4.67 -8.17 8.69
CA MET A 43 -4.98 -6.76 8.52
C MET A 43 -3.88 -5.83 9.05
N ALA A 44 -3.19 -6.20 10.14
CA ALA A 44 -2.11 -5.40 10.71
C ALA A 44 -0.88 -5.38 9.79
N GLU A 45 -0.54 -6.52 9.20
CA GLU A 45 0.57 -6.66 8.25
C GLU A 45 0.26 -5.95 6.95
N ALA A 46 -0.97 -6.04 6.45
CA ALA A 46 -1.43 -5.29 5.29
C ALA A 46 -1.33 -3.77 5.54
N GLU A 47 -1.82 -3.29 6.68
CA GLU A 47 -1.70 -1.88 7.07
C GLU A 47 -0.24 -1.42 7.16
N ALA A 48 0.65 -2.27 7.69
CA ALA A 48 2.08 -1.97 7.78
C ALA A 48 2.74 -1.87 6.40
N MET A 49 2.37 -2.74 5.45
CA MET A 49 2.87 -2.66 4.07
C MET A 49 2.42 -1.37 3.38
N GLU A 50 1.15 -0.99 3.55
CA GLU A 50 0.60 0.22 2.94
C GLU A 50 1.14 1.51 3.62
N LYS A 51 1.42 1.48 4.94
CA LYS A 51 2.01 2.61 5.69
C LYS A 51 3.50 2.81 5.49
N ALA A 52 4.22 1.81 4.96
CA ALA A 52 5.65 1.95 4.65
C ALA A 52 5.94 3.05 3.62
N TRP A 53 4.90 3.62 3.00
CA TRP A 53 4.98 4.64 1.97
C TRP A 53 4.63 6.04 2.50
N GLY A 54 5.48 7.02 2.18
CA GLY A 54 5.20 8.44 2.37
C GLY A 54 4.18 9.00 1.34
N PRO A 55 3.61 10.20 1.59
CA PRO A 55 2.55 10.82 0.78
C PRO A 55 2.82 11.11 -0.70
N GLU A 56 4.04 10.91 -1.21
CA GLU A 56 4.52 11.69 -2.38
C GLU A 56 4.70 10.90 -3.69
N HIS A 57 4.45 9.58 -3.73
CA HIS A 57 4.58 8.81 -4.96
C HIS A 57 3.26 8.73 -5.76
N THR A 58 3.29 8.54 -7.09
CA THR A 58 2.08 8.30 -7.92
C THR A 58 1.28 7.07 -7.48
N SER A 59 1.94 6.12 -6.83
CA SER A 59 1.34 4.96 -6.17
C SER A 59 0.55 5.33 -4.90
N THR A 60 0.76 6.52 -4.34
CA THR A 60 0.10 6.98 -3.10
C THR A 60 -1.42 6.99 -3.23
N LEU A 61 -1.97 7.19 -4.43
CA LEU A 61 -3.42 7.14 -4.64
C LEU A 61 -3.98 5.73 -4.44
N ASP A 62 -3.35 4.75 -5.07
CA ASP A 62 -3.74 3.35 -4.95
C ASP A 62 -3.46 2.83 -3.53
N THR A 63 -2.30 3.16 -2.95
CA THR A 63 -1.92 2.77 -1.59
C THR A 63 -2.86 3.36 -0.53
N VAL A 64 -3.15 4.66 -0.62
CA VAL A 64 -4.07 5.33 0.32
C VAL A 64 -5.50 4.82 0.12
N ASN A 65 -5.94 4.58 -1.12
CA ASN A 65 -7.23 3.96 -1.39
C ASN A 65 -7.33 2.54 -0.81
N ASN A 66 -6.28 1.73 -0.93
CA ASN A 66 -6.20 0.39 -0.36
C ASN A 66 -6.22 0.44 1.18
N LEU A 67 -5.55 1.40 1.80
CA LEU A 67 -5.63 1.69 3.24
C LEU A 67 -7.05 2.06 3.68
N GLY A 68 -7.76 2.86 2.87
CA GLY A 68 -9.18 3.20 3.09
C GLY A 68 -10.07 1.96 3.06
N ILE A 69 -9.87 1.08 2.08
CA ILE A 69 -10.58 -0.21 1.97
C ILE A 69 -10.27 -1.09 3.19
N LEU A 70 -9.01 -1.11 3.62
CA LEU A 70 -8.57 -1.93 4.76
C LEU A 70 -9.22 -1.46 6.06
N TYR A 71 -9.23 -0.15 6.33
CA TYR A 71 -9.89 0.40 7.50
C TYR A 71 -11.40 0.19 7.46
N ALA A 72 -12.04 0.33 6.29
CA ALA A 72 -13.46 0.03 6.14
C ALA A 72 -13.77 -1.44 6.45
N ALA A 73 -12.92 -2.37 6.01
CA ALA A 73 -13.03 -3.79 6.33
C ALA A 73 -12.86 -4.10 7.83
N GLN A 74 -12.14 -3.25 8.57
CA GLN A 74 -12.00 -3.33 10.03
C GLN A 74 -13.12 -2.60 10.80
N GLY A 75 -14.08 -1.97 10.11
CA GLY A 75 -15.11 -1.13 10.74
C GLY A 75 -14.61 0.24 11.23
N LYS A 76 -13.37 0.61 10.89
CA LYS A 76 -12.73 1.87 11.24
C LYS A 76 -13.09 2.96 10.22
N MET A 77 -14.35 3.39 10.27
CA MET A 77 -14.91 4.27 9.23
C MET A 77 -14.26 5.66 9.20
N ALA A 78 -13.85 6.21 10.35
CA ALA A 78 -13.19 7.51 10.41
C ALA A 78 -11.80 7.48 9.76
N GLU A 79 -11.03 6.43 10.03
CA GLU A 79 -9.72 6.21 9.42
C GLU A 79 -9.85 5.91 7.92
N ALA A 80 -10.87 5.14 7.51
CA ALA A 80 -11.16 4.90 6.12
C ALA A 80 -11.48 6.19 5.35
N GLU A 81 -12.34 7.03 5.91
CA GLU A 81 -12.71 8.33 5.33
C GLU A 81 -11.48 9.25 5.22
N ALA A 82 -10.63 9.30 6.25
CA ALA A 82 -9.41 10.09 6.23
C ALA A 82 -8.46 9.66 5.10
N MET A 83 -8.36 8.35 4.84
CA MET A 83 -7.57 7.83 3.72
C MET A 83 -8.20 8.23 2.39
N TYR A 84 -9.49 7.96 2.16
CA TYR A 84 -10.14 8.34 0.89
C TYR A 84 -10.05 9.84 0.58
N ARG A 85 -10.20 10.71 1.58
CA ARG A 85 -10.02 12.16 1.42
C ARG A 85 -8.60 12.51 0.97
N ARG A 86 -7.58 11.88 1.58
CA ARG A 86 -6.18 12.09 1.20
C ARG A 86 -5.88 11.57 -0.22
N ALA A 87 -6.48 10.45 -0.62
CA ALA A 87 -6.39 9.96 -2.00
C ALA A 87 -7.06 10.94 -2.98
N LEU A 88 -8.24 11.46 -2.64
CA LEU A 88 -8.93 12.45 -3.46
C LEU A 88 -8.09 13.73 -3.64
N GLU A 89 -7.58 14.30 -2.56
CA GLU A 89 -6.71 15.50 -2.60
C GLU A 89 -5.42 15.27 -3.42
N GLY A 90 -4.82 14.08 -3.31
CA GLY A 90 -3.68 13.71 -4.13
C GLY A 90 -4.03 13.60 -5.62
N SER A 91 -5.22 13.09 -5.93
CA SER A 91 -5.70 12.89 -7.31
C SER A 91 -5.98 14.24 -7.98
N GLU A 92 -6.65 15.14 -7.26
CA GLU A 92 -6.92 16.52 -7.71
C GLU A 92 -5.63 17.31 -7.97
N LYS A 93 -4.61 17.14 -7.12
CA LYS A 93 -3.30 17.79 -7.32
C LYS A 93 -2.53 17.22 -8.51
N ALA A 94 -2.63 15.91 -8.76
CA ALA A 94 -1.88 15.25 -9.82
C ALA A 94 -2.50 15.43 -11.21
N TRP A 95 -3.84 15.52 -11.29
CA TRP A 95 -4.57 15.56 -12.57
C TRP A 95 -5.21 16.93 -12.89
N GLY A 96 -5.20 17.85 -11.93
CA GLY A 96 -5.89 19.15 -12.04
C GLY A 96 -7.41 19.03 -11.89
N PRO A 97 -8.10 20.14 -11.56
CA PRO A 97 -9.56 20.17 -11.47
C PRO A 97 -10.26 19.95 -12.81
#